data_AF-A0A921B313-F1
#
_entry.id   AF-A0A921B313-F1
#
_cell.length_a   1.000
_cell.length_b   1.000
_cell.length_c   1.000
_cell.angle_alpha   90.00
_cell.angle_beta   90.00
_cell.angle_gamma   90.00
#
_symmetry.space_group_name_H-M   'P 1'
#
loop_
_entity.id
_entity.type
_entity.pdbx_description
1 polymer ?
#
loop_
_entity_poly.entity_id
_entity_poly.type
_entity_poly.pdbx_seq_one_letter_code
_entity_poly.pdbx_strand_id
1 'polypeptide(L)'
;MPLKSLTINGFKSFADKTTIEFTSGITGIVGPNGSGKSNITEAIRWVMGEQSAKSLRGAHMPDIIFAGSALRPALNRAEVTLMFDNSDQTLKTEQKAVEITRRLYRDGSSEFLFNHHHCRLRDITDLFVDSGLGKEAFAIISQGRVEQVFNSKPEDRRTIIEEAAGVFKYKQQKKQAENELATTNENLNRIADIVSELAGRVEPLRKQASLAKDYQQQKAKFDGLNQQILALELADLEEQQQVKLKRQAELTAISAKIDAQTNQVSEQLTQKRDQSEALNQEIETTQAELMTQTRQQETLNGQISLSKERENYHQLNSQSIEKQLSEHQTALAAEQEKLAARKIALDQATEQENELLDQLNQLQASQGEDEEDLAKRINDLRADYIEQLQAQTTNRNEIVFAEDNLKKLAQQLERAQADLTAVQAKVQAKQKLVVQANAEMTAAKAAETSQQTALTELDQQLHVVQEQVTTKQQAWYQKLEQFQQLKARYQSLKEVTEDHSGFYQGVRAVLSPKNKIDGLIGAVADLLHVPTQLQFAIEQVLGSQLQQVVCEDTASAEKAIDFLKQQRLGRATFLPLTTIRAYHVDSRVLQTAQQATGFVGVASALIKYDTKLKNVVEHL
;
A
#
# COMPACT_ATOMS: atom_id res chain seq x y z
N MET A 1 -60.97 74.06 69.90
CA MET A 1 -61.50 73.14 68.89
C MET A 1 -63.00 72.83 69.13
N PRO A 2 -63.93 73.76 68.84
CA PRO A 2 -65.37 73.44 68.87
C PRO A 2 -65.80 72.63 67.63
N LEU A 3 -66.71 71.69 67.81
CA LEU A 3 -67.41 70.99 66.73
C LEU A 3 -68.40 71.98 66.09
N LYS A 4 -68.31 72.23 64.78
CA LYS A 4 -69.19 73.15 64.03
C LYS A 4 -70.45 72.44 63.52
N SER A 5 -70.27 71.28 62.90
CA SER A 5 -71.39 70.54 62.33
C SER A 5 -71.13 69.04 62.30
N LEU A 6 -72.21 68.28 62.43
CA LEU A 6 -72.24 66.84 62.23
C LEU A 6 -73.21 66.54 61.08
N THR A 7 -72.70 65.95 60.02
CA THR A 7 -73.53 65.46 58.91
C THR A 7 -73.61 63.95 58.99
N ILE A 8 -74.83 63.42 59.05
CA ILE A 8 -75.12 62.00 59.19
C ILE A 8 -75.94 61.55 57.99
N ASN A 9 -75.55 60.45 57.35
CA ASN A 9 -76.28 59.85 56.24
C ASN A 9 -76.23 58.32 56.34
N GLY A 10 -77.39 57.66 56.33
CA GLY A 10 -77.49 56.20 56.41
C GLY A 10 -76.96 55.56 57.70
N PHE A 11 -76.80 56.32 58.79
CA PHE A 11 -76.31 55.82 60.08
C PHE A 11 -77.49 55.55 61.03
N LYS A 12 -77.66 54.29 61.42
CA LYS A 12 -78.69 53.79 62.35
C LYS A 12 -80.10 54.26 62.05
N SER A 13 -80.60 55.26 62.76
CA SER A 13 -81.95 55.82 62.61
C SER A 13 -82.03 56.92 61.55
N PHE A 14 -80.89 57.42 61.06
CA PHE A 14 -80.81 58.53 60.11
C PHE A 14 -80.73 57.98 58.68
N ALA A 15 -81.87 57.84 58.01
CA ALA A 15 -81.92 57.39 56.62
C ALA A 15 -81.54 58.50 55.63
N ASP A 16 -82.04 59.73 55.84
CA ASP A 16 -81.72 60.87 54.98
C ASP A 16 -80.51 61.63 55.51
N LYS A 17 -79.80 62.30 54.60
CA LYS A 17 -78.71 63.21 54.94
C LYS A 17 -79.24 64.30 55.87
N THR A 18 -78.81 64.27 57.13
CA THR A 18 -79.17 65.21 58.18
C THR A 18 -77.93 65.93 58.65
N THR A 19 -77.93 67.26 58.57
CA THR A 19 -76.85 68.09 59.09
C THR A 19 -77.32 68.79 60.37
N ILE A 20 -76.57 68.58 61.45
CA ILE A 20 -76.77 69.20 62.75
C ILE A 20 -75.67 70.23 62.93
N GLU A 21 -76.04 71.50 63.05
CA GLU A 21 -75.12 72.58 63.38
C GLU A 21 -75.04 72.75 64.90
N PHE A 22 -73.82 72.86 65.43
CA PHE A 22 -73.57 73.09 66.84
C PHE A 22 -73.12 74.53 67.05
N THR A 23 -73.78 75.23 67.97
CA THR A 23 -73.38 76.56 68.41
C THR A 23 -72.36 76.46 69.53
N SER A 24 -71.51 77.47 69.68
CA SER A 24 -70.61 77.58 70.83
C SER A 24 -71.41 77.65 72.13
N GLY A 25 -71.07 76.80 73.11
CA GLY A 25 -71.75 76.70 74.40
C GLY A 25 -72.41 75.34 74.64
N ILE A 26 -73.58 75.34 75.29
CA ILE A 26 -74.32 74.13 75.65
C ILE A 26 -75.38 73.86 74.59
N THR A 27 -75.24 72.76 73.85
CA THR A 27 -76.26 72.28 72.91
C THR A 27 -77.07 71.15 73.54
N GLY A 28 -78.37 71.36 73.72
CA GLY A 28 -79.30 70.35 74.25
C GLY A 28 -80.02 69.59 73.14
N ILE A 29 -79.81 68.27 73.06
CA ILE A 29 -80.50 67.40 72.10
C ILE A 29 -81.69 66.73 72.81
N VAL A 30 -82.90 67.15 72.47
CA VAL A 30 -84.16 66.67 73.09
C VAL A 30 -85.06 65.94 72.10
N GLY A 31 -85.89 65.02 72.59
CA GLY A 31 -86.80 64.20 71.79
C GLY A 31 -87.39 63.04 72.60
N PRO A 32 -88.47 62.40 72.15
CA PRO A 32 -89.10 61.26 72.84
C PRO A 32 -88.16 60.03 72.88
N ASN A 33 -88.42 59.04 73.74
CA ASN A 33 -87.64 57.80 73.75
C ASN A 33 -87.71 57.10 72.38
N GLY A 34 -86.58 56.57 71.91
CA GLY A 34 -86.49 55.99 70.57
C GLY A 34 -86.24 56.99 69.42
N SER A 35 -86.20 58.31 69.65
CA SER A 35 -85.95 59.32 68.59
C SER A 35 -84.52 59.37 68.04
N GLY A 36 -83.62 58.45 68.43
CA GLY A 36 -82.26 58.41 67.90
C GLY A 36 -81.25 59.38 68.55
N LYS A 37 -81.60 60.04 69.66
CA LYS A 37 -80.70 60.97 70.39
C LYS A 37 -79.33 60.38 70.69
N SER A 38 -79.28 59.18 71.27
CA SER A 38 -78.02 58.52 71.62
C SER A 38 -77.21 58.07 70.40
N ASN A 39 -77.84 57.93 69.23
CA ASN A 39 -77.14 57.57 67.99
C ASN A 39 -76.26 58.72 67.49
N ILE A 40 -76.55 59.97 67.88
CA ILE A 40 -75.73 61.14 67.55
C ILE A 40 -74.36 61.05 68.24
N THR A 41 -74.33 60.72 69.53
CA THR A 41 -73.07 60.53 70.28
C THR A 41 -72.25 59.36 69.74
N GLU A 42 -72.93 58.29 69.30
CA GLU A 42 -72.27 57.14 68.67
C GLU A 42 -71.68 57.48 67.31
N ALA A 43 -72.38 58.29 66.50
CA ALA A 43 -71.88 58.78 65.22
C ALA A 43 -70.56 59.55 65.40
N ILE A 44 -70.49 60.43 66.41
CA ILE A 44 -69.29 61.19 66.76
C ILE A 44 -68.13 60.24 67.12
N ARG A 45 -68.34 59.30 68.05
CA ARG A 45 -67.31 58.32 68.46
C ARG A 45 -66.82 57.45 67.32
N TRP A 46 -67.76 57.05 66.46
CA TRP A 46 -67.47 56.19 65.34
C TRP A 46 -66.53 56.87 64.34
N VAL A 47 -66.76 58.14 64.02
CA VAL A 47 -65.83 58.91 63.16
C VAL A 47 -64.46 59.09 63.81
N MET A 48 -64.41 59.28 65.13
CA MET A 48 -63.17 59.48 65.89
C MET A 48 -62.32 58.21 66.08
N GLY A 49 -62.73 57.06 65.54
CA GLY A 49 -61.90 55.86 65.48
C GLY A 49 -62.33 54.70 66.38
N GLU A 50 -63.54 54.71 66.95
CA GLU A 50 -64.09 53.56 67.65
C GLU A 50 -64.29 52.36 66.69
N GLN A 51 -63.67 51.23 66.99
CA GLN A 51 -63.71 50.01 66.19
C GLN A 51 -64.62 48.93 66.77
N SER A 52 -65.07 49.09 68.01
CA SER A 52 -65.94 48.11 68.66
C SER A 52 -67.42 48.36 68.31
N ALA A 53 -68.03 47.45 67.55
CA ALA A 53 -69.47 47.48 67.27
C ALA A 53 -70.32 47.46 68.57
N LYS A 54 -69.84 46.71 69.58
CA LYS A 54 -70.47 46.61 70.90
C LYS A 54 -70.48 47.96 71.64
N SER A 55 -69.40 48.74 71.53
CA SER A 55 -69.30 50.10 72.10
C SER A 55 -70.34 51.06 71.50
N LEU A 56 -70.71 50.81 70.23
CA LEU A 56 -71.68 51.57 69.46
C LEU A 56 -73.08 50.93 69.49
N ARG A 57 -73.41 50.08 70.47
CA ARG A 57 -74.71 49.39 70.61
C ARG A 57 -75.18 48.69 69.31
N GLY A 58 -74.27 48.03 68.60
CA GLY A 58 -74.55 47.08 67.52
C GLY A 58 -73.91 45.71 67.83
N ALA A 59 -74.39 44.64 67.19
CA ALA A 59 -73.78 43.31 67.33
C ALA A 59 -72.56 43.16 66.40
N HIS A 60 -72.69 43.63 65.17
CA HIS A 60 -71.65 43.67 64.15
C HIS A 60 -71.48 45.07 63.57
N MET A 61 -70.31 45.36 63.00
CA MET A 61 -70.00 46.69 62.46
C MET A 61 -71.01 47.13 61.36
N PRO A 62 -71.46 46.26 60.42
CA PRO A 62 -72.47 46.62 59.42
C PRO A 62 -73.86 46.96 59.99
N ASP A 63 -74.19 46.57 61.24
CA ASP A 63 -75.48 46.89 61.89
C ASP A 63 -75.67 48.38 62.17
N ILE A 64 -74.59 49.16 62.02
CA ILE A 64 -74.61 50.61 62.16
C ILE A 64 -75.24 51.27 60.92
N ILE A 65 -75.36 50.55 59.80
CA ILE A 65 -76.01 51.05 58.58
C ILE A 65 -77.53 50.99 58.73
N PHE A 66 -78.25 52.02 58.25
CA PHE A 66 -79.71 52.08 58.28
C PHE A 66 -80.33 50.81 57.65
N ALA A 67 -80.99 50.01 58.48
CA ALA A 67 -81.48 48.68 58.11
C ALA A 67 -82.80 48.68 57.31
N GLY A 68 -83.41 49.85 57.07
CA GLY A 68 -84.73 49.98 56.44
C GLY A 68 -85.84 50.26 57.44
N SER A 69 -86.95 50.83 56.96
CA SER A 69 -88.20 51.01 57.71
C SER A 69 -89.40 50.70 56.81
N ALA A 70 -90.62 50.61 57.36
CA ALA A 70 -91.82 50.35 56.55
C ALA A 70 -92.02 51.32 55.37
N LEU A 71 -91.53 52.56 55.49
CA LEU A 71 -91.62 53.60 54.47
C LEU A 71 -90.36 53.75 53.61
N ARG A 72 -89.23 53.15 53.98
CA ARG A 72 -87.92 53.42 53.35
C ARG A 72 -87.05 52.18 53.21
N PRO A 73 -86.44 51.92 52.04
CA PRO A 73 -85.56 50.78 51.85
C PRO A 73 -84.28 50.89 52.69
N ALA A 74 -83.64 49.75 52.93
CA ALA A 74 -82.37 49.69 53.62
C ALA A 74 -81.24 50.32 52.78
N LEU A 75 -80.29 50.99 53.43
CA LEU A 75 -79.15 51.61 52.76
C LEU A 75 -77.94 50.66 52.75
N ASN A 76 -77.06 50.86 51.78
CA ASN A 76 -75.83 50.07 51.59
C ASN A 76 -74.58 50.73 52.19
N ARG A 77 -74.70 51.96 52.69
CA ARG A 77 -73.60 52.73 53.26
C ARG A 77 -74.08 53.59 54.43
N ALA A 78 -73.27 53.68 55.47
CA ALA A 78 -73.34 54.72 56.48
C ALA A 78 -72.17 55.71 56.28
N GLU A 79 -72.45 56.99 56.36
CA GLU A 79 -71.48 58.07 56.23
C GLU A 79 -71.74 59.09 57.32
N VAL A 80 -70.69 59.39 58.08
CA VAL A 80 -70.73 60.41 59.12
C VAL A 80 -69.54 61.32 58.95
N THR A 81 -69.81 62.63 58.96
CA THR A 81 -68.83 63.68 58.77
C THR A 81 -68.88 64.66 59.94
N LEU A 82 -67.74 64.85 60.59
CA LEU A 82 -67.53 65.84 61.64
C LEU A 82 -66.73 67.01 61.07
N MET A 83 -67.22 68.23 61.27
CA MET A 83 -66.48 69.44 60.94
C MET A 83 -66.09 70.16 62.23
N PHE A 84 -64.79 70.33 62.45
CA PHE A 84 -64.23 71.06 63.58
C PHE A 84 -63.69 72.42 63.15
N ASP A 85 -63.83 73.42 64.03
CA ASP A 85 -63.03 74.63 63.94
C ASP A 85 -61.67 74.37 64.59
N ASN A 86 -60.61 74.45 63.79
CA ASN A 86 -59.22 74.32 64.22
C ASN A 86 -58.49 75.68 64.16
N SER A 87 -59.21 76.80 64.30
CA SER A 87 -58.59 78.13 64.37
C SER A 87 -57.62 78.27 65.56
N ASP A 88 -57.76 77.47 66.60
CA ASP A 88 -56.84 77.40 67.75
C ASP A 88 -55.70 76.39 67.58
N GLN A 89 -55.56 75.76 66.41
CA GLN A 89 -54.49 74.84 66.04
C GLN A 89 -54.23 73.71 67.05
N THR A 90 -55.25 73.28 67.80
CA THR A 90 -55.14 72.19 68.75
C THR A 90 -54.87 70.86 68.05
N LEU A 91 -55.48 70.67 66.87
CA LEU A 91 -55.04 69.66 65.93
C LEU A 91 -53.82 70.20 65.19
N LYS A 92 -52.71 69.44 65.21
CA LYS A 92 -51.42 69.77 64.57
C LYS A 92 -51.50 69.71 63.05
N THR A 93 -52.40 70.50 62.48
CA THR A 93 -52.72 70.60 61.06
C THR A 93 -52.88 72.06 60.70
N GLU A 94 -52.34 72.47 59.55
CA GLU A 94 -52.31 73.88 59.11
C GLU A 94 -53.71 74.45 58.75
N GLN A 95 -54.70 73.57 58.58
CA GLN A 95 -56.03 73.93 58.12
C GLN A 95 -56.90 74.45 59.28
N LYS A 96 -57.57 75.60 59.05
CA LYS A 96 -58.45 76.26 60.02
C LYS A 96 -59.80 75.54 60.21
N ALA A 97 -60.24 74.76 59.22
CA ALA A 97 -61.41 73.90 59.32
C ALA A 97 -60.98 72.47 59.02
N VAL A 98 -61.33 71.53 59.89
CA VAL A 98 -60.95 70.13 59.76
C VAL A 98 -62.22 69.29 59.62
N GLU A 99 -62.36 68.63 58.48
CA GLU A 99 -63.45 67.73 58.17
C GLU A 99 -62.96 66.28 58.20
N ILE A 100 -63.57 65.47 59.07
CA ILE A 100 -63.25 64.06 59.21
C ILE A 100 -64.50 63.27 58.84
N THR A 101 -64.40 62.44 57.82
CA THR A 101 -65.50 61.61 57.35
C THR A 101 -65.13 60.14 57.50
N ARG A 102 -66.05 59.35 58.04
CA ARG A 102 -65.96 57.89 58.04
C ARG A 102 -67.11 57.32 57.24
N ARG A 103 -66.80 56.40 56.31
CA ARG A 103 -67.77 55.64 55.53
C ARG A 103 -67.66 54.16 55.83
N LEU A 104 -68.79 53.48 55.92
CA LEU A 104 -68.86 52.03 56.06
C LEU A 104 -69.82 51.47 55.03
N TYR A 105 -69.35 50.46 54.31
CA TYR A 105 -70.15 49.71 53.36
C TYR A 105 -70.57 48.37 53.97
N ARG A 106 -71.62 47.76 53.42
CA ARG A 106 -72.17 46.47 53.92
C ARG A 106 -71.18 45.30 53.86
N ASP A 107 -70.15 45.38 53.02
CA ASP A 107 -69.08 44.39 52.93
C ASP A 107 -68.10 44.44 54.13
N GLY A 108 -68.27 45.40 55.03
CA GLY A 108 -67.40 45.61 56.19
C GLY A 108 -66.21 46.53 55.92
N SER A 109 -66.02 46.99 54.68
CA SER A 109 -64.97 47.95 54.34
C SER A 109 -65.28 49.31 54.98
N SER A 110 -64.29 49.87 55.69
CA SER A 110 -64.34 51.20 56.29
C SER A 110 -63.38 52.13 55.56
N GLU A 111 -63.88 53.26 55.07
CA GLU A 111 -63.06 54.33 54.52
C GLU A 111 -62.98 55.50 55.50
N PHE A 112 -61.79 56.03 55.63
CA PHE A 112 -61.48 57.19 56.46
C PHE A 112 -61.00 58.31 55.55
N LEU A 113 -61.65 59.48 55.64
CA LEU A 113 -61.29 60.65 54.88
C LEU A 113 -60.98 61.82 55.82
N PHE A 114 -59.84 62.44 55.61
CA PHE A 114 -59.43 63.70 56.23
C PHE A 114 -59.45 64.78 55.16
N ASN A 115 -60.33 65.79 55.30
CA ASN A 115 -60.54 66.85 54.32
C ASN A 115 -60.66 66.32 52.88
N HIS A 116 -61.53 65.32 52.69
CA HIS A 116 -61.78 64.62 51.42
C HIS A 116 -60.65 63.72 50.89
N HIS A 117 -59.51 63.60 51.57
CA HIS A 117 -58.42 62.68 51.19
C HIS A 117 -58.44 61.39 52.01
N HIS A 118 -58.20 60.25 51.36
CA HIS A 118 -58.11 58.95 52.04
C HIS A 118 -56.91 58.92 53.00
N CYS A 119 -57.15 58.49 54.24
CA CYS A 119 -56.12 58.31 55.26
C CYS A 119 -56.27 56.96 55.97
N ARG A 120 -55.23 56.51 56.67
CA ARG A 120 -55.32 55.30 57.49
C ARG A 120 -55.99 55.64 58.82
N LEU A 121 -56.57 54.62 59.46
CA LEU A 121 -57.08 54.77 60.82
C LEU A 121 -56.00 55.28 61.78
N ARG A 122 -54.75 54.78 61.63
CA ARG A 122 -53.61 55.21 62.45
C ARG A 122 -53.40 56.73 62.35
N ASP A 123 -53.56 57.31 61.18
CA ASP A 123 -53.36 58.74 60.95
C ASP A 123 -54.43 59.56 61.67
N ILE A 124 -55.69 59.10 61.68
CA ILE A 124 -56.78 59.73 62.45
C ILE A 124 -56.57 59.56 63.96
N THR A 125 -56.16 58.37 64.41
CA THR A 125 -55.89 58.16 65.84
C THR A 125 -54.74 59.04 66.30
N ASP A 126 -53.64 59.09 65.54
CA ASP A 126 -52.45 59.89 65.86
C ASP A 126 -52.78 61.40 65.86
N LEU A 127 -53.72 61.85 65.00
CA LEU A 127 -54.23 63.23 65.00
C LEU A 127 -54.88 63.62 66.34
N PHE A 128 -55.60 62.70 66.98
CA PHE A 128 -56.31 62.96 68.23
C PHE A 128 -55.50 62.65 69.50
N VAL A 129 -54.38 61.91 69.41
CA VAL A 129 -53.53 61.54 70.57
C VAL A 129 -53.13 62.75 71.40
N ASP A 130 -52.75 63.85 70.76
CA ASP A 130 -52.26 65.06 71.44
C ASP A 130 -53.39 66.02 71.87
N SER A 131 -54.63 65.79 71.42
CA SER A 131 -55.80 66.67 71.67
C SER A 131 -56.66 66.25 72.88
N GLY A 132 -56.37 65.09 73.49
CA GLY A 132 -57.17 64.53 74.58
C GLY A 132 -58.54 64.00 74.12
N LEU A 133 -58.73 63.80 72.81
CA LEU A 133 -59.94 63.30 72.15
C LEU A 133 -59.72 61.92 71.48
N GLY A 134 -58.65 61.20 71.82
CA GLY A 134 -58.32 59.88 71.30
C GLY A 134 -59.31 58.75 71.65
N LYS A 135 -59.02 57.53 71.19
CA LYS A 135 -59.87 56.34 71.37
C LYS A 135 -60.27 56.07 72.84
N GLU A 136 -59.39 56.40 73.78
CA GLU A 136 -59.60 56.20 75.22
C GLU A 136 -59.97 57.50 75.96
N ALA A 137 -60.14 58.60 75.23
CA ALA A 137 -60.38 59.92 75.78
C ALA A 137 -61.63 60.02 76.66
N PHE A 138 -61.45 60.67 77.81
CA PHE A 138 -62.50 60.95 78.79
C PHE A 138 -63.58 61.94 78.28
N ALA A 139 -63.32 62.65 77.18
CA ALA A 139 -64.18 63.72 76.68
C ALA A 139 -65.59 63.25 76.26
N ILE A 140 -65.78 61.96 75.95
CA ILE A 140 -67.09 61.43 75.57
C ILE A 140 -67.57 60.43 76.62
N ILE A 141 -68.56 60.83 77.43
CA ILE A 141 -69.17 59.95 78.44
C ILE A 141 -70.40 59.27 77.84
N SER A 142 -70.39 57.95 77.75
CA SER A 142 -71.57 57.15 77.34
C SER A 142 -72.27 56.54 78.54
N GLN A 143 -73.49 56.10 78.30
CA GLN A 143 -74.24 55.25 79.23
C GLN A 143 -73.36 54.08 79.71
N GLY A 144 -73.24 53.90 81.03
CA GLY A 144 -72.43 52.85 81.69
C GLY A 144 -70.92 53.12 81.81
N ARG A 145 -70.35 54.15 81.14
CA ARG A 145 -68.89 54.42 81.19
C ARG A 145 -68.43 54.93 82.55
N VAL A 146 -69.29 55.67 83.27
CA VAL A 146 -68.97 56.19 84.60
C VAL A 146 -68.71 55.04 85.59
N GLU A 147 -69.57 54.02 85.62
CA GLU A 147 -69.40 52.83 86.45
C GLU A 147 -68.13 52.04 86.09
N GLN A 148 -67.81 51.94 84.79
CA GLN A 148 -66.63 51.22 84.31
C GLN A 148 -65.31 51.81 84.83
N VAL A 149 -65.21 53.15 84.94
CA VAL A 149 -64.01 53.82 85.47
C VAL A 149 -63.84 53.56 86.96
N PHE A 150 -64.93 53.55 87.74
CA PHE A 150 -64.87 53.24 89.17
C PHE A 150 -64.45 51.78 89.43
N ASN A 151 -64.90 50.85 88.58
CA ASN A 151 -64.66 49.41 88.74
C ASN A 151 -63.39 48.87 88.05
N SER A 152 -62.57 49.72 87.40
CA SER A 152 -61.37 49.27 86.67
C SER A 152 -60.18 48.91 87.59
N LYS A 153 -59.30 48.00 87.15
CA LYS A 153 -58.07 47.64 87.86
C LYS A 153 -57.10 48.84 87.92
N PRO A 154 -56.18 48.90 88.91
CA PRO A 154 -55.19 49.98 89.01
C PRO A 154 -54.29 50.12 87.78
N GLU A 155 -53.94 49.02 87.12
CA GLU A 155 -53.11 49.01 85.90
C GLU A 155 -53.83 49.68 84.72
N ASP A 156 -55.10 49.35 84.51
CA ASP A 156 -55.94 50.00 83.50
C ASP A 156 -56.17 51.48 83.84
N ARG A 157 -56.34 51.80 85.12
CA ARG A 157 -56.46 53.19 85.58
C ARG A 157 -55.17 53.98 85.37
N ARG A 158 -54.00 53.34 85.49
CA ARG A 158 -52.71 53.96 85.22
C ARG A 158 -52.59 54.39 83.76
N THR A 159 -53.09 53.61 82.80
CA THR A 159 -53.08 54.03 81.40
C THR A 159 -53.88 55.31 81.18
N ILE A 160 -55.03 55.45 81.86
CA ILE A 160 -55.83 56.69 81.84
C ILE A 160 -55.03 57.88 82.42
N ILE A 161 -54.32 57.68 83.53
CA ILE A 161 -53.48 58.72 84.14
C ILE A 161 -52.29 59.07 83.23
N GLU A 162 -51.66 58.08 82.61
CA GLU A 162 -50.53 58.25 81.68
C GLU A 162 -50.95 59.00 80.40
N GLU A 163 -52.17 58.79 79.91
CA GLU A 163 -52.76 59.53 78.79
C GLU A 163 -53.08 60.97 79.21
N ALA A 164 -53.72 61.18 80.37
CA ALA A 164 -53.99 62.51 80.91
C ALA A 164 -52.69 63.31 81.18
N ALA A 165 -51.60 62.63 81.55
CA ALA A 165 -50.28 63.23 81.74
C ALA A 165 -49.48 63.40 80.44
N GLY A 166 -49.96 62.90 79.30
CA GLY A 166 -49.30 63.00 77.99
C GLY A 166 -48.00 62.18 77.85
N VAL A 167 -47.71 61.25 78.77
CA VAL A 167 -46.44 60.47 78.77
C VAL A 167 -46.49 59.19 77.93
N PHE A 168 -47.70 58.78 77.52
CA PHE A 168 -47.93 57.53 76.79
C PHE A 168 -47.12 57.44 75.47
N LYS A 169 -47.00 58.55 74.74
CA LYS A 169 -46.25 58.64 73.47
C LYS A 169 -44.79 58.21 73.58
N TYR A 170 -44.08 58.73 74.58
CA TYR A 170 -42.64 58.48 74.75
C TYR A 170 -42.34 57.02 75.13
N LYS A 171 -43.24 56.39 75.89
CA LYS A 171 -43.15 54.98 76.26
C LYS A 171 -43.24 54.07 75.04
N GLN A 172 -44.12 54.40 74.09
CA GLN A 172 -44.26 53.66 72.83
C GLN A 172 -43.00 53.79 71.96
N GLN A 173 -42.43 55.00 71.84
CA GLN A 173 -41.20 55.24 71.07
C GLN A 173 -40.00 54.50 71.64
N LYS A 174 -39.82 54.49 72.97
CA LYS A 174 -38.72 53.78 73.63
C LYS A 174 -38.73 52.28 73.29
N LYS A 175 -39.90 51.64 73.39
CA LYS A 175 -40.04 50.20 73.13
C LYS A 175 -39.72 49.83 71.68
N GLN A 176 -40.02 50.72 70.74
CA GLN A 176 -39.68 50.51 69.33
C GLN A 176 -38.15 50.53 69.12
N ALA A 177 -37.46 51.55 69.67
CA ALA A 177 -36.00 51.68 69.53
C ALA A 177 -35.24 50.51 70.17
N GLU A 178 -35.71 49.99 71.31
CA GLU A 178 -35.10 48.82 71.98
C GLU A 178 -35.14 47.57 71.09
N ASN A 179 -36.24 47.34 70.37
CA ASN A 179 -36.35 46.20 69.45
C ASN A 179 -35.42 46.35 68.23
N GLU A 180 -35.35 47.55 67.65
CA GLU A 180 -34.46 47.82 66.50
C GLU A 180 -32.98 47.62 66.88
N LEU A 181 -32.58 48.05 68.08
CA LEU A 181 -31.22 47.84 68.58
C LEU A 181 -30.88 46.35 68.73
N ALA A 182 -31.79 45.56 69.30
CA ALA A 182 -31.58 44.12 69.50
C ALA A 182 -31.33 43.40 68.17
N THR A 183 -32.15 43.68 67.15
CA THR A 183 -31.99 43.08 65.81
C THR A 183 -30.66 43.46 65.15
N THR A 184 -30.18 44.69 65.37
CA THR A 184 -28.91 45.14 64.81
C THR A 184 -27.72 44.42 65.42
N ASN A 185 -27.74 44.17 66.74
CA ASN A 185 -26.68 43.43 67.42
C ASN A 185 -26.59 41.97 66.96
N GLU A 186 -27.72 41.30 66.75
CA GLU A 186 -27.73 39.94 66.19
C GLU A 186 -27.11 39.89 64.80
N ASN A 187 -27.43 40.86 63.94
CA ASN A 187 -26.84 40.95 62.60
C ASN A 187 -25.32 41.17 62.63
N LEU A 188 -24.81 42.00 63.55
CA LEU A 188 -23.38 42.23 63.71
C LEU A 188 -22.63 40.96 64.14
N ASN A 189 -23.19 40.21 65.09
CA ASN A 189 -22.60 38.94 65.53
C ASN A 189 -22.49 37.95 64.36
N ARG A 190 -23.53 37.84 63.54
CA ARG A 190 -23.52 36.98 62.35
C ARG A 190 -22.45 37.40 61.33
N ILE A 191 -22.25 38.69 61.13
CA ILE A 191 -21.19 39.18 60.23
C ILE A 191 -19.81 38.81 60.79
N ALA A 192 -19.60 38.95 62.09
CA ALA A 192 -18.33 38.58 62.73
C ALA A 192 -18.00 37.09 62.55
N ASP A 193 -19.00 36.22 62.68
CA ASP A 193 -18.84 34.77 62.45
C ASP A 193 -18.43 34.46 61.01
N ILE A 194 -19.11 35.07 60.02
CA ILE A 194 -18.81 34.89 58.59
C ILE A 194 -17.39 35.37 58.27
N VAL A 195 -16.97 36.51 58.83
CA VAL A 195 -15.61 37.04 58.61
C VAL A 195 -14.56 36.09 59.17
N SER A 196 -14.78 35.55 60.37
CA SER A 196 -13.87 34.58 60.99
C SER A 196 -13.75 33.29 60.16
N GLU A 197 -14.88 32.76 59.68
CA GLU A 197 -14.91 31.57 58.82
C GLU A 197 -14.17 31.80 57.50
N LEU A 198 -14.45 32.93 56.82
CA LEU A 198 -13.80 33.28 55.56
C LEU A 198 -12.30 33.48 55.74
N ALA A 199 -11.86 34.14 56.82
CA ALA A 199 -10.44 34.32 57.13
C ALA A 199 -9.70 32.97 57.24
N GLY A 200 -10.31 31.96 57.86
CA GLY A 200 -9.77 30.61 57.93
C GLY A 200 -9.59 29.92 56.57
N ARG A 201 -10.40 30.28 55.56
CA ARG A 201 -10.35 29.69 54.20
C ARG A 201 -9.33 30.36 53.28
N VAL A 202 -8.95 31.62 53.53
CA VAL A 202 -8.05 32.38 52.64
C VAL A 202 -6.66 31.77 52.56
N GLU A 203 -6.05 31.41 53.69
CA GLU A 203 -4.67 30.89 53.70
C GLU A 203 -4.53 29.53 52.98
N PRO A 204 -5.41 28.53 53.20
CA PRO A 204 -5.41 27.31 52.40
C PRO A 204 -5.56 27.57 50.89
N LEU A 205 -6.48 28.45 50.49
CA LEU A 205 -6.70 28.80 49.08
C LEU A 205 -5.48 29.50 48.48
N ARG A 206 -4.80 30.36 49.24
CA ARG A 206 -3.56 31.01 48.82
C ARG A 206 -2.46 29.99 48.54
N LYS A 207 -2.30 28.98 49.41
CA LYS A 207 -1.34 27.89 49.20
C LYS A 207 -1.69 27.07 47.96
N GLN A 208 -2.96 26.73 47.77
CA GLN A 208 -3.43 26.00 46.58
C GLN A 208 -3.19 26.79 45.29
N ALA A 209 -3.45 28.09 45.29
CA ALA A 209 -3.20 28.96 44.14
C ALA A 209 -1.70 29.06 43.81
N SER A 210 -0.84 29.14 44.83
CA SER A 210 0.62 29.13 44.63
C SER A 210 1.08 27.83 43.99
N LEU A 211 0.67 26.68 44.53
CA LEU A 211 0.99 25.36 43.99
C LEU A 211 0.51 25.18 42.55
N ALA A 212 -0.71 25.62 42.24
CA ALA A 212 -1.26 25.56 40.89
C ALA A 212 -0.45 26.43 39.90
N LYS A 213 -0.01 27.61 40.34
CA LYS A 213 0.81 28.52 39.53
C LYS A 213 2.21 27.94 39.27
N ASP A 214 2.83 27.35 40.30
CA ASP A 214 4.13 26.69 40.17
C ASP A 214 4.03 25.48 39.23
N TYR A 215 2.97 24.68 39.36
CA TYR A 215 2.67 23.58 38.45
C TYR A 215 2.53 24.06 37.00
N GLN A 216 1.75 25.11 36.74
CA GLN A 216 1.59 25.68 35.40
C GLN A 216 2.93 26.12 34.79
N GLN A 217 3.79 26.77 35.58
CA GLN A 217 5.11 27.19 35.12
C GLN A 217 6.02 25.99 34.84
N GLN A 218 6.04 24.99 35.71
CA GLN A 218 6.84 23.77 35.50
C GLN A 218 6.33 22.96 34.31
N LYS A 219 5.01 22.86 34.13
CA LYS A 219 4.39 22.16 33.01
C LYS A 219 4.73 22.84 31.68
N ALA A 220 4.66 24.16 31.61
CA ALA A 220 5.06 24.90 30.41
C ALA A 220 6.55 24.69 30.06
N LYS A 221 7.44 24.66 31.06
CA LYS A 221 8.86 24.35 30.85
C LYS A 221 9.06 22.92 30.38
N PHE A 222 8.38 21.96 31.00
CA PHE A 222 8.41 20.55 30.61
C PHE A 222 7.94 20.37 29.17
N ASP A 223 6.81 20.97 28.79
CA ASP A 223 6.25 20.85 27.44
C ASP A 223 7.20 21.44 26.39
N GLY A 224 7.85 22.57 26.68
CA GLY A 224 8.87 23.15 25.80
C GLY A 224 10.11 22.27 25.63
N LEU A 225 10.64 21.70 26.71
CA LEU A 225 11.77 20.77 26.64
C LEU A 225 11.40 19.46 25.94
N ASN A 226 10.20 18.93 26.20
CA ASN A 226 9.71 17.71 25.59
C ASN A 226 9.54 17.88 24.07
N GLN A 227 9.03 19.02 23.61
CA GLN A 227 8.98 19.35 22.18
C GLN A 227 10.37 19.38 21.54
N GLN A 228 11.38 19.92 22.24
CA GLN A 228 12.76 19.93 21.73
C GLN A 228 13.36 18.53 21.65
N ILE A 229 13.14 17.68 22.66
CA ILE A 229 13.58 16.29 22.66
C ILE A 229 12.93 15.53 21.49
N LEU A 230 11.61 15.66 21.33
CA LEU A 230 10.88 15.02 20.23
C LEU A 230 11.37 15.49 18.85
N ALA A 231 11.72 16.78 18.71
CA ALA A 231 12.30 17.30 17.47
C ALA A 231 13.67 16.70 17.17
N LEU A 232 14.52 16.50 18.18
CA LEU A 232 15.82 15.84 18.03
C LEU A 232 15.68 14.34 17.72
N GLU A 233 14.75 13.65 18.36
CA GLU A 233 14.45 12.24 18.08
C GLU A 233 13.93 12.05 16.65
N LEU A 234 13.05 12.94 16.18
CA LEU A 234 12.59 12.94 14.79
C LEU A 234 13.75 13.15 13.81
N ALA A 235 14.65 14.10 14.09
CA ALA A 235 15.81 14.34 13.25
C ALA A 235 16.76 13.13 13.17
N ASP A 236 17.01 12.46 14.31
CA ASP A 236 17.83 11.24 14.36
C ASP A 236 17.17 10.07 13.59
N LEU A 237 15.86 9.89 13.75
CA LEU A 237 15.08 8.90 12.99
C LEU A 237 15.10 9.17 11.48
N GLU A 238 14.95 10.43 11.07
CA GLU A 238 15.06 10.84 9.67
C GLU A 238 16.45 10.56 9.11
N GLU A 239 17.52 10.84 9.87
CA GLU A 239 18.89 10.53 9.47
C GLU A 239 19.09 9.01 9.30
N GLN A 240 18.66 8.22 10.28
CA GLN A 240 18.73 6.76 10.19
C GLN A 240 17.93 6.21 9.00
N GLN A 241 16.76 6.77 8.73
CA GLN A 241 15.94 6.39 7.58
C GLN A 241 16.65 6.71 6.26
N GLN A 242 17.27 7.89 6.15
CA GLN A 242 18.05 8.29 4.97
C GLN A 242 19.23 7.36 4.73
N VAL A 243 19.95 6.96 5.78
CA VAL A 243 21.06 5.99 5.66
C VAL A 243 20.54 4.62 5.18
N LYS A 244 19.43 4.12 5.72
CA LYS A 244 18.82 2.86 5.26
C LYS A 244 18.35 2.93 3.81
N LEU A 245 17.71 4.03 3.41
CA LEU A 245 17.26 4.26 2.04
C LEU A 245 18.42 4.31 1.05
N LYS A 246 19.51 5.01 1.39
CA LYS A 246 20.73 5.03 0.57
C LYS A 246 21.31 3.62 0.40
N ARG A 247 21.42 2.86 1.48
CA ARG A 247 21.94 1.48 1.43
C ARG A 247 21.04 0.53 0.63
N GLN A 248 19.72 0.72 0.71
CA GLN A 248 18.76 -0.02 -0.11
C GLN A 248 18.89 0.33 -1.59
N ALA A 249 19.09 1.62 -1.92
CA ALA A 249 19.32 2.08 -3.29
C ALA A 249 20.63 1.50 -3.86
N GLU A 250 21.70 1.45 -3.07
CA GLU A 250 22.97 0.82 -3.46
C GLU A 250 22.81 -0.68 -3.73
N LEU A 251 22.13 -1.41 -2.83
CA LEU A 251 21.90 -2.84 -3.00
C LEU A 251 21.03 -3.16 -4.23
N THR A 252 19.99 -2.36 -4.48
CA THR A 252 19.15 -2.53 -5.67
C THR A 252 19.90 -2.21 -6.96
N ALA A 253 20.76 -1.19 -6.96
CA ALA A 253 21.63 -0.89 -8.10
C ALA A 253 22.65 -2.02 -8.37
N ILE A 254 23.24 -2.61 -7.33
CA ILE A 254 24.14 -3.76 -7.45
C ILE A 254 23.41 -4.98 -8.02
N SER A 255 22.21 -5.28 -7.51
CA SER A 255 21.38 -6.38 -8.02
C SER A 255 21.06 -6.18 -9.50
N ALA A 256 20.55 -5.01 -9.88
CA ALA A 256 20.21 -4.69 -11.27
C ALA A 256 21.42 -4.80 -12.20
N LYS A 257 22.61 -4.41 -11.74
CA LYS A 257 23.86 -4.57 -12.50
C LYS A 257 24.23 -6.04 -12.71
N ILE A 258 24.10 -6.88 -11.68
CA ILE A 258 24.37 -8.32 -11.78
C ILE A 258 23.35 -9.01 -12.69
N ASP A 259 22.08 -8.65 -12.59
CA ASP A 259 21.01 -9.18 -13.44
C ASP A 259 21.24 -8.81 -14.91
N ALA A 260 21.57 -7.54 -15.20
CA ALA A 260 21.91 -7.10 -16.54
C ALA A 260 23.13 -7.84 -17.12
N GLN A 261 24.19 -8.03 -16.31
CA GLN A 261 25.36 -8.79 -16.73
C GLN A 261 25.04 -10.28 -16.98
N THR A 262 24.21 -10.89 -16.13
CA THR A 262 23.77 -12.29 -16.30
C THR A 262 22.97 -12.45 -17.58
N ASN A 263 22.03 -11.52 -17.85
CA ASN A 263 21.22 -11.53 -19.06
C ASN A 263 22.09 -11.35 -20.32
N GLN A 264 23.03 -10.40 -20.30
CA GLN A 264 23.96 -10.18 -21.42
C GLN A 264 24.81 -11.42 -21.71
N VAL A 265 25.35 -12.09 -20.67
CA VAL A 265 26.12 -13.33 -20.86
C VAL A 265 25.23 -14.46 -21.37
N SER A 266 23.99 -14.56 -20.89
CA SER A 266 23.04 -15.57 -21.34
C SER A 266 22.67 -15.40 -22.82
N GLU A 267 22.43 -14.17 -23.26
CA GLU A 267 22.10 -13.87 -24.66
C GLU A 267 23.28 -14.16 -25.58
N GLN A 268 24.50 -13.80 -25.18
CA GLN A 268 25.72 -14.16 -25.91
C GLN A 268 25.91 -15.69 -25.99
N LEU A 269 25.58 -16.42 -24.92
CA LEU A 269 25.67 -17.88 -24.92
C LEU A 269 24.63 -18.49 -25.89
N THR A 270 23.40 -17.98 -25.91
CA THR A 270 22.37 -18.42 -26.85
C THR A 270 22.80 -18.16 -28.30
N GLN A 271 23.23 -16.94 -28.62
CA GLN A 271 23.73 -16.61 -29.96
C GLN A 271 24.87 -17.53 -30.42
N LYS A 272 25.79 -17.89 -29.51
CA LYS A 272 26.90 -18.81 -29.82
C LYS A 272 26.45 -20.26 -30.00
N ARG A 273 25.42 -20.69 -29.27
CA ARG A 273 24.79 -22.01 -29.49
C ARG A 273 24.07 -22.08 -30.82
N ASP A 274 23.30 -21.06 -31.17
CA ASP A 274 22.61 -20.98 -32.46
C ASP A 274 23.61 -20.98 -33.63
N GLN A 275 24.74 -20.27 -33.49
CA GLN A 275 25.85 -20.32 -34.46
C GLN A 275 26.46 -21.72 -34.58
N SER A 276 26.65 -22.43 -33.46
CA SER A 276 27.17 -23.81 -33.49
C SER A 276 26.18 -24.77 -34.16
N GLU A 277 24.88 -24.59 -33.94
CA GLU A 277 23.84 -25.44 -34.54
C GLU A 277 23.71 -25.19 -36.05
N ALA A 278 23.78 -23.93 -36.49
CA ALA A 278 23.84 -23.59 -37.91
C ALA A 278 25.07 -24.19 -38.60
N LEU A 279 26.26 -24.07 -38.00
CA LEU A 279 27.47 -24.70 -38.53
C LEU A 279 27.35 -26.23 -38.62
N ASN A 280 26.77 -26.88 -37.61
CA ASN A 280 26.52 -28.33 -37.67
C ASN A 280 25.60 -28.72 -38.84
N GLN A 281 24.53 -27.95 -39.08
CA GLN A 281 23.64 -28.18 -40.22
C GLN A 281 24.37 -27.98 -41.55
N GLU A 282 25.20 -26.94 -41.67
CA GLU A 282 26.04 -26.73 -42.84
C GLU A 282 27.05 -27.89 -43.04
N ILE A 283 27.63 -28.43 -41.96
CA ILE A 283 28.53 -29.61 -42.03
C ILE A 283 27.77 -30.83 -42.54
N GLU A 284 26.57 -31.11 -42.02
CA GLU A 284 25.74 -32.24 -42.45
C GLU A 284 25.38 -32.13 -43.94
N THR A 285 24.98 -30.94 -44.41
CA THR A 285 24.69 -30.71 -45.84
C THR A 285 25.93 -30.88 -46.71
N THR A 286 27.07 -30.32 -46.27
CA THR A 286 28.36 -30.42 -46.98
C THR A 286 28.84 -31.87 -47.06
N GLN A 287 28.66 -32.65 -45.98
CA GLN A 287 28.94 -34.10 -45.93
C GLN A 287 28.05 -34.88 -46.90
N ALA A 288 26.75 -34.59 -46.94
CA ALA A 288 25.83 -35.25 -47.86
C ALA A 288 26.23 -34.96 -49.32
N GLU A 289 26.55 -33.72 -49.65
CA GLU A 289 27.06 -33.32 -50.97
C GLU A 289 28.38 -34.04 -51.31
N LEU A 290 29.32 -34.11 -50.36
CA LEU A 290 30.58 -34.85 -50.54
C LEU A 290 30.30 -36.33 -50.87
N MET A 291 29.41 -37.01 -50.13
CA MET A 291 29.04 -38.39 -50.42
C MET A 291 28.44 -38.56 -51.83
N THR A 292 27.64 -37.59 -52.29
CA THR A 292 27.09 -37.65 -53.67
C THR A 292 28.19 -37.49 -54.72
N GLN A 293 29.15 -36.59 -54.51
CA GLN A 293 30.29 -36.39 -55.42
C GLN A 293 31.21 -37.62 -55.45
N THR A 294 31.55 -38.20 -54.30
CA THR A 294 32.36 -39.42 -54.22
C THR A 294 31.66 -40.59 -54.93
N ARG A 295 30.33 -40.75 -54.75
CA ARG A 295 29.57 -41.77 -55.46
C ARG A 295 29.57 -41.54 -56.98
N GLN A 296 29.42 -40.29 -57.42
CA GLN A 296 29.50 -39.95 -58.84
C GLN A 296 30.89 -40.29 -59.40
N GLN A 297 31.95 -39.98 -58.66
CA GLN A 297 33.33 -40.33 -59.03
C GLN A 297 33.51 -41.85 -59.17
N GLU A 298 33.02 -42.66 -58.23
CA GLU A 298 33.06 -44.12 -58.32
C GLU A 298 32.34 -44.65 -59.58
N THR A 299 31.15 -44.11 -59.88
CA THR A 299 30.40 -44.52 -61.08
C THR A 299 31.13 -44.17 -62.37
N LEU A 300 31.72 -42.97 -62.46
CA LEU A 300 32.53 -42.54 -63.61
C LEU A 300 33.79 -43.39 -63.75
N ASN A 301 34.48 -43.71 -62.66
CA ASN A 301 35.64 -44.62 -62.68
C ASN A 301 35.28 -46.00 -63.22
N GLY A 302 34.14 -46.55 -62.81
CA GLY A 302 33.60 -47.81 -63.34
C GLY A 302 33.32 -47.73 -64.85
N GLN A 303 32.69 -46.65 -65.30
CA GLN A 303 32.41 -46.42 -66.73
C GLN A 303 33.68 -46.25 -67.57
N ILE A 304 34.69 -45.54 -67.06
CA ILE A 304 36.00 -45.37 -67.70
C ILE A 304 36.70 -46.73 -67.84
N SER A 305 36.70 -47.53 -66.78
CA SER A 305 37.34 -48.85 -66.76
C SER A 305 36.70 -49.79 -67.78
N LEU A 306 35.36 -49.87 -67.79
CA LEU A 306 34.61 -50.66 -68.77
C LEU A 306 34.81 -50.16 -70.22
N SER A 307 34.86 -48.85 -70.42
CA SER A 307 35.05 -48.26 -71.74
C SER A 307 36.47 -48.48 -72.28
N LYS A 308 37.49 -48.39 -71.43
CA LYS A 308 38.88 -48.72 -71.76
C LYS A 308 39.06 -50.20 -72.09
N GLU A 309 38.41 -51.09 -71.34
CA GLU A 309 38.45 -52.53 -71.62
C GLU A 309 37.83 -52.85 -72.98
N ARG A 310 36.69 -52.22 -73.31
CA ARG A 310 36.04 -52.35 -74.62
C ARG A 310 36.87 -51.74 -75.75
N GLU A 311 37.51 -50.59 -75.52
CA GLU A 311 38.46 -49.97 -76.45
C GLU A 311 39.62 -50.92 -76.75
N ASN A 312 40.28 -51.45 -75.72
CA ASN A 312 41.36 -52.43 -75.86
C ASN A 312 40.93 -53.69 -76.63
N TYR A 313 39.75 -54.24 -76.31
CA TYR A 313 39.21 -55.39 -77.04
C TYR A 313 39.04 -55.09 -78.54
N HIS A 314 38.43 -53.95 -78.89
CA HIS A 314 38.26 -53.56 -80.29
C HIS A 314 39.60 -53.23 -80.97
N GLN A 315 40.57 -52.71 -80.23
CA GLN A 315 41.90 -52.39 -80.75
C GLN A 315 42.72 -53.65 -81.05
N LEU A 316 42.69 -54.64 -80.16
CA LEU A 316 43.26 -55.97 -80.41
C LEU A 316 42.56 -56.66 -81.59
N ASN A 317 41.23 -56.53 -81.71
CA ASN A 317 40.48 -57.05 -82.84
C ASN A 317 40.89 -56.36 -84.16
N SER A 318 41.07 -55.04 -84.15
CA SER A 318 41.58 -54.28 -85.31
C SER A 318 42.95 -54.79 -85.74
N GLN A 319 43.88 -54.99 -84.80
CA GLN A 319 45.22 -55.52 -85.08
C GLN A 319 45.18 -56.94 -85.66
N SER A 320 44.27 -57.79 -85.17
CA SER A 320 44.08 -59.13 -85.71
C SER A 320 43.57 -59.10 -87.16
N ILE A 321 42.60 -58.22 -87.45
CA ILE A 321 42.07 -58.06 -88.81
C ILE A 321 43.11 -57.43 -89.74
N GLU A 322 43.89 -56.45 -89.26
CA GLU A 322 45.02 -55.86 -90.01
C GLU A 322 46.04 -56.93 -90.40
N LYS A 323 46.35 -57.85 -89.48
CA LYS A 323 47.24 -58.98 -89.77
C LYS A 323 46.65 -59.91 -90.84
N GLN A 324 45.37 -60.28 -90.72
CA GLN A 324 44.68 -61.10 -91.74
C GLN A 324 44.65 -60.39 -93.09
N LEU A 325 44.46 -59.08 -93.11
CA LEU A 325 44.44 -58.27 -94.33
C LEU A 325 45.81 -58.26 -95.01
N SER A 326 46.89 -58.12 -94.23
CA SER A 326 48.26 -58.26 -94.72
C SER A 326 48.54 -59.66 -95.27
N GLU A 327 48.10 -60.72 -94.57
CA GLU A 327 48.23 -62.10 -95.04
C GLU A 327 47.49 -62.32 -96.37
N HIS A 328 46.24 -61.85 -96.48
CA HIS A 328 45.47 -61.92 -97.73
C HIS A 328 46.07 -61.09 -98.86
N GLN A 329 46.64 -59.91 -98.57
CA GLN A 329 47.37 -59.10 -99.55
C GLN A 329 48.60 -59.83 -100.09
N THR A 330 49.41 -60.44 -99.21
CA THR A 330 50.58 -61.21 -99.63
C THR A 330 50.20 -62.45 -100.44
N ALA A 331 49.14 -63.16 -100.03
CA ALA A 331 48.62 -64.31 -100.77
C ALA A 331 48.08 -63.92 -102.15
N LEU A 332 47.36 -62.80 -102.25
CA LEU A 332 46.87 -62.27 -103.52
C LEU A 332 48.03 -61.90 -104.45
N ALA A 333 49.06 -61.21 -103.95
CA ALA A 333 50.24 -60.86 -104.73
C ALA A 333 51.00 -62.09 -105.23
N ALA A 334 51.20 -63.10 -104.37
CA ALA A 334 51.86 -64.35 -104.75
C ALA A 334 51.03 -65.13 -105.80
N GLU A 335 49.71 -65.13 -105.70
CA GLU A 335 48.85 -65.80 -106.68
C GLU A 335 48.79 -65.04 -108.02
N GLN A 336 48.88 -63.71 -107.99
CA GLN A 336 49.06 -62.88 -109.20
C GLN A 336 50.39 -63.18 -109.90
N GLU A 337 51.47 -63.34 -109.15
CA GLU A 337 52.79 -63.69 -109.68
C GLU A 337 52.80 -65.09 -110.32
N LYS A 338 52.18 -66.07 -109.65
CA LYS A 338 51.98 -67.42 -110.25
C LYS A 338 51.14 -67.35 -111.52
N LEU A 339 50.05 -66.60 -111.53
CA LEU A 339 49.21 -66.45 -112.73
C LEU A 339 50.03 -65.85 -113.89
N ALA A 340 50.84 -64.82 -113.62
CA ALA A 340 51.71 -64.21 -114.63
C ALA A 340 52.73 -65.22 -115.17
N ALA A 341 53.40 -65.98 -114.30
CA ALA A 341 54.34 -67.03 -114.70
C ALA A 341 53.66 -68.14 -115.54
N ARG A 342 52.44 -68.56 -115.16
CA ARG A 342 51.67 -69.57 -115.91
C ARG A 342 51.20 -69.07 -117.27
N LYS A 343 50.86 -67.78 -117.40
CA LYS A 343 50.55 -67.16 -118.69
C LYS A 343 51.78 -67.15 -119.61
N ILE A 344 52.95 -66.77 -119.08
CA ILE A 344 54.22 -66.83 -119.83
C ILE A 344 54.54 -68.27 -120.27
N ALA A 345 54.37 -69.26 -119.38
CA ALA A 345 54.60 -70.67 -119.71
C ALA A 345 53.61 -71.20 -120.75
N LEU A 346 52.36 -70.73 -120.74
CA LEU A 346 51.37 -71.04 -121.76
C LEU A 346 51.77 -70.43 -123.13
N ASP A 347 52.21 -69.17 -123.14
CA ASP A 347 52.68 -68.47 -124.35
C ASP A 347 53.92 -69.17 -124.94
N GLN A 348 54.88 -69.59 -124.10
CA GLN A 348 56.05 -70.37 -124.53
C GLN A 348 55.69 -71.76 -125.09
N ALA A 349 54.78 -72.48 -124.41
CA ALA A 349 54.31 -73.78 -124.90
C ALA A 349 53.56 -73.66 -126.24
N THR A 350 52.83 -72.56 -126.46
CA THR A 350 52.18 -72.29 -127.75
C THR A 350 53.17 -71.90 -128.84
N GLU A 351 54.22 -71.16 -128.51
CA GLU A 351 55.30 -70.84 -129.46
C GLU A 351 56.06 -72.11 -129.89
N GLN A 352 56.45 -72.96 -128.92
CA GLN A 352 57.09 -74.25 -129.18
C GLN A 352 56.18 -75.22 -129.95
N GLU A 353 54.88 -75.25 -129.64
CA GLU A 353 53.88 -76.01 -130.41
C GLU A 353 53.90 -75.59 -131.88
N ASN A 354 53.87 -74.28 -132.17
CA ASN A 354 53.88 -73.76 -133.54
C ASN A 354 55.20 -74.07 -134.26
N GLU A 355 56.35 -73.96 -133.58
CA GLU A 355 57.65 -74.34 -134.15
C GLU A 355 57.72 -75.83 -134.48
N LEU A 356 57.22 -76.72 -133.60
CA LEU A 356 57.16 -78.16 -133.84
C LEU A 356 56.21 -78.50 -134.99
N LEU A 357 55.09 -77.78 -135.12
CA LEU A 357 54.15 -77.90 -136.23
C LEU A 357 54.82 -77.49 -137.56
N ASP A 358 55.57 -76.39 -137.57
CA ASP A 358 56.33 -75.94 -138.74
C ASP A 358 57.45 -76.93 -139.12
N GLN A 359 58.17 -77.49 -138.13
CA GLN A 359 59.18 -78.53 -138.36
C GLN A 359 58.55 -79.83 -138.90
N LEU A 360 57.40 -80.26 -138.36
CA LEU A 360 56.62 -81.39 -138.87
C LEU A 360 56.19 -81.16 -140.32
N ASN A 361 55.72 -79.96 -140.65
CA ASN A 361 55.32 -79.59 -142.01
C ASN A 361 56.53 -79.56 -142.98
N GLN A 362 57.69 -79.07 -142.54
CA GLN A 362 58.93 -79.06 -143.35
C GLN A 362 59.48 -80.46 -143.59
N LEU A 363 59.49 -81.33 -142.58
CA LEU A 363 59.92 -82.72 -142.68
C LEU A 363 58.95 -83.58 -143.50
N GLN A 364 57.64 -83.27 -143.50
CA GLN A 364 56.69 -83.91 -144.42
C GLN A 364 56.88 -83.45 -145.87
N ALA A 365 57.50 -82.30 -146.11
CA ALA A 365 57.77 -81.75 -147.45
C ALA A 365 59.14 -82.15 -148.03
N SER A 366 60.07 -82.68 -147.22
CA SER A 366 61.39 -83.11 -147.69
C SER A 366 61.32 -84.44 -148.46
N GLN A 367 61.47 -84.36 -149.79
CA GLN A 367 61.63 -85.52 -150.67
C GLN A 367 63.13 -85.76 -150.92
N GLY A 368 63.77 -86.65 -150.16
CA GLY A 368 65.17 -87.02 -150.40
C GLY A 368 65.94 -87.78 -149.30
N GLU A 369 65.34 -88.06 -148.14
CA GLU A 369 66.01 -88.81 -147.05
C GLU A 369 65.45 -90.25 -146.91
N ASP A 370 66.24 -91.16 -146.34
CA ASP A 370 65.88 -92.58 -146.13
C ASP A 370 64.58 -92.72 -145.30
N GLU A 371 63.63 -93.53 -145.82
CA GLU A 371 62.25 -93.67 -145.30
C GLU A 371 62.18 -94.07 -143.81
N GLU A 372 63.20 -94.75 -143.29
CA GLU A 372 63.24 -95.29 -141.92
C GLU A 372 63.67 -94.25 -140.86
N ASP A 373 64.56 -93.32 -141.20
CA ASP A 373 65.01 -92.24 -140.29
C ASP A 373 64.00 -91.09 -140.24
N LEU A 374 63.33 -90.81 -141.37
CA LEU A 374 62.21 -89.86 -141.47
C LEU A 374 61.04 -90.27 -140.56
N ALA A 375 60.70 -91.56 -140.54
CA ALA A 375 59.62 -92.09 -139.71
C ALA A 375 59.92 -92.00 -138.20
N LYS A 376 61.19 -92.17 -137.77
CA LYS A 376 61.59 -91.97 -136.37
C LYS A 376 61.48 -90.50 -135.97
N ARG A 377 62.03 -89.59 -136.80
CA ARG A 377 62.01 -88.13 -136.54
C ARG A 377 60.58 -87.60 -136.41
N ILE A 378 59.66 -88.07 -137.26
CA ILE A 378 58.23 -87.70 -137.21
C ILE A 378 57.56 -88.22 -135.92
N ASN A 379 57.91 -89.43 -135.45
CA ASN A 379 57.33 -89.97 -134.22
C ASN A 379 57.86 -89.24 -132.98
N ASP A 380 59.15 -88.91 -132.93
CA ASP A 380 59.75 -88.12 -131.85
C ASP A 380 59.12 -86.72 -131.78
N LEU A 381 59.00 -86.03 -132.94
CA LEU A 381 58.32 -84.72 -133.01
C LEU A 381 56.82 -84.79 -132.67
N ARG A 382 56.13 -85.89 -132.98
CA ARG A 382 54.74 -86.10 -132.54
C ARG A 382 54.64 -86.33 -131.04
N ALA A 383 55.59 -87.03 -130.43
CA ALA A 383 55.64 -87.19 -128.98
C ALA A 383 55.87 -85.84 -128.30
N ASP A 384 56.81 -85.04 -128.80
CA ASP A 384 57.09 -83.69 -128.33
C ASP A 384 55.86 -82.77 -128.50
N TYR A 385 55.16 -82.86 -129.64
CA TYR A 385 53.91 -82.12 -129.89
C TYR A 385 52.80 -82.48 -128.88
N ILE A 386 52.63 -83.77 -128.59
CA ILE A 386 51.62 -84.23 -127.61
C ILE A 386 52.00 -83.77 -126.20
N GLU A 387 53.29 -83.79 -125.84
CA GLU A 387 53.78 -83.29 -124.56
C GLU A 387 53.49 -81.78 -124.40
N GLN A 388 53.73 -80.99 -125.45
CA GLN A 388 53.41 -79.56 -125.46
C GLN A 388 51.91 -79.28 -125.40
N LEU A 389 51.08 -80.08 -126.08
CA LEU A 389 49.61 -79.97 -126.00
C LEU A 389 49.08 -80.31 -124.59
N GLN A 390 49.69 -81.30 -123.93
CA GLN A 390 49.40 -81.62 -122.53
C GLN A 390 49.86 -80.50 -121.59
N ALA A 391 51.03 -79.90 -121.83
CA ALA A 391 51.52 -78.75 -121.09
C ALA A 391 50.58 -77.53 -121.25
N GLN A 392 50.09 -77.26 -122.46
CA GLN A 392 49.13 -76.21 -122.75
C GLN A 392 47.80 -76.42 -122.01
N THR A 393 47.26 -77.63 -122.05
CA THR A 393 45.99 -77.97 -121.36
C THR A 393 46.14 -77.86 -119.84
N THR A 394 47.28 -78.31 -119.31
CA THR A 394 47.60 -78.22 -117.87
C THR A 394 47.71 -76.76 -117.43
N ASN A 395 48.50 -75.95 -118.15
CA ASN A 395 48.65 -74.53 -117.87
C ASN A 395 47.32 -73.77 -118.00
N ARG A 396 46.46 -74.10 -118.97
CA ARG A 396 45.14 -73.46 -119.15
C ARG A 396 44.19 -73.78 -117.99
N ASN A 397 44.15 -75.03 -117.53
CA ASN A 397 43.35 -75.42 -116.37
C ASN A 397 43.87 -74.76 -115.07
N GLU A 398 45.20 -74.69 -114.90
CA GLU A 398 45.83 -74.01 -113.77
C GLU A 398 45.58 -72.50 -113.79
N ILE A 399 45.52 -71.86 -114.97
CA ILE A 399 45.13 -70.45 -115.12
C ILE A 399 43.70 -70.21 -114.64
N VAL A 400 42.74 -71.04 -115.09
CA VAL A 400 41.33 -70.90 -114.66
C VAL A 400 41.20 -71.10 -113.14
N PHE A 401 41.93 -72.06 -112.57
CA PHE A 401 41.97 -72.27 -111.12
C PHE A 401 42.58 -71.07 -110.37
N ALA A 402 43.69 -70.53 -110.87
CA ALA A 402 44.33 -69.34 -110.30
C ALA A 402 43.43 -68.09 -110.41
N GLU A 403 42.68 -67.91 -111.49
CA GLU A 403 41.72 -66.81 -111.66
C GLU A 403 40.53 -66.91 -110.68
N ASP A 404 40.00 -68.12 -110.43
CA ASP A 404 38.96 -68.33 -109.41
C ASP A 404 39.50 -68.09 -107.98
N ASN A 405 40.73 -68.55 -107.70
CA ASN A 405 41.40 -68.28 -106.41
C ASN A 405 41.64 -66.79 -106.20
N LEU A 406 42.09 -66.06 -107.22
CA LEU A 406 42.25 -64.61 -107.18
C LEU A 406 40.93 -63.90 -106.89
N LYS A 407 39.84 -64.33 -107.52
CA LYS A 407 38.51 -63.76 -107.26
C LYS A 407 38.05 -63.99 -105.82
N LYS A 408 38.27 -65.19 -105.28
CA LYS A 408 37.96 -65.53 -103.88
C LYS A 408 38.81 -64.71 -102.89
N LEU A 409 40.12 -64.62 -103.13
CA LEU A 409 41.04 -63.82 -102.31
C LEU A 409 40.72 -62.33 -102.36
N ALA A 410 40.37 -61.79 -103.54
CA ALA A 410 39.96 -60.39 -103.69
C ALA A 410 38.67 -60.10 -102.89
N GLN A 411 37.68 -61.00 -102.93
CA GLN A 411 36.46 -60.86 -102.12
C GLN A 411 36.73 -60.97 -100.61
N GLN A 412 37.63 -61.86 -100.19
CA GLN A 412 38.04 -61.96 -98.78
C GLN A 412 38.75 -60.69 -98.30
N LEU A 413 39.59 -60.09 -99.16
CA LEU A 413 40.31 -58.86 -98.87
C LEU A 413 39.34 -57.67 -98.76
N GLU A 414 38.38 -57.54 -99.67
CA GLU A 414 37.35 -56.49 -99.61
C GLU A 414 36.51 -56.59 -98.34
N ARG A 415 36.11 -57.81 -97.94
CA ARG A 415 35.39 -58.04 -96.68
C ARG A 415 36.23 -57.70 -95.45
N ALA A 416 37.49 -58.16 -95.41
CA ALA A 416 38.40 -57.84 -94.32
C ALA A 416 38.66 -56.33 -94.21
N GLN A 417 38.74 -55.61 -95.34
CA GLN A 417 38.88 -54.16 -95.38
C GLN A 417 37.64 -53.46 -94.82
N ALA A 418 36.45 -53.91 -95.21
CA ALA A 418 35.19 -53.38 -94.68
C ALA A 418 35.06 -53.63 -93.17
N ASP A 419 35.37 -54.85 -92.71
CA ASP A 419 35.36 -55.20 -91.29
C ASP A 419 36.37 -54.37 -90.49
N LEU A 420 37.57 -54.14 -91.03
CA LEU A 420 38.59 -53.29 -90.42
C LEU A 420 38.07 -51.86 -90.23
N THR A 421 37.49 -51.25 -91.28
CA THR A 421 36.95 -49.88 -91.19
C THR A 421 35.82 -49.78 -90.16
N ALA A 422 34.95 -50.79 -90.08
CA ALA A 422 33.86 -50.84 -89.11
C ALA A 422 34.38 -50.97 -87.67
N VAL A 423 35.41 -51.79 -87.44
CA VAL A 423 36.04 -51.96 -86.12
C VAL A 423 36.82 -50.71 -85.71
N GLN A 424 37.57 -50.09 -86.63
CA GLN A 424 38.29 -48.83 -86.37
C GLN A 424 37.33 -47.69 -86.01
N ALA A 425 36.16 -47.60 -86.67
CA ALA A 425 35.11 -46.65 -86.29
C ALA A 425 34.59 -46.90 -84.87
N LYS A 426 34.43 -48.17 -84.46
CA LYS A 426 34.07 -48.54 -83.08
C LYS A 426 35.15 -48.16 -82.06
N VAL A 427 36.43 -48.36 -82.39
CA VAL A 427 37.57 -47.92 -81.55
C VAL A 427 37.52 -46.41 -81.34
N GLN A 428 37.43 -45.61 -82.41
CA GLN A 428 37.36 -44.15 -82.30
C GLN A 428 36.17 -43.67 -81.48
N ALA A 429 35.00 -44.29 -81.65
CA ALA A 429 33.81 -43.97 -80.85
C ALA A 429 34.02 -44.26 -79.36
N LYS A 430 34.65 -45.40 -79.02
CA LYS A 430 34.96 -45.74 -77.62
C LYS A 430 36.03 -44.83 -77.02
N GLN A 431 37.05 -44.48 -77.80
CA GLN A 431 38.10 -43.58 -77.36
C GLN A 431 37.56 -42.17 -77.06
N LYS A 432 36.62 -41.65 -77.86
CA LYS A 432 35.91 -40.41 -77.56
C LYS A 432 35.12 -40.48 -76.24
N LEU A 433 34.42 -41.58 -75.99
CA LEU A 433 33.71 -41.80 -74.73
C LEU A 433 34.65 -41.85 -73.52
N VAL A 434 35.82 -42.48 -73.67
CA VAL A 434 36.85 -42.50 -72.61
C VAL A 434 37.38 -41.10 -72.33
N VAL A 435 37.65 -40.30 -73.36
CA VAL A 435 38.10 -38.90 -73.18
C VAL A 435 37.04 -38.06 -72.47
N GLN A 436 35.77 -38.16 -72.89
CA GLN A 436 34.68 -37.43 -72.26
C GLN A 436 34.49 -37.84 -70.79
N ALA A 437 34.44 -39.15 -70.50
CA ALA A 437 34.29 -39.65 -69.14
C ALA A 437 35.48 -39.25 -68.25
N ASN A 438 36.71 -39.23 -68.77
CA ASN A 438 37.87 -38.72 -68.04
C ASN A 438 37.76 -37.22 -67.72
N ALA A 439 37.22 -36.41 -68.64
CA ALA A 439 36.99 -34.98 -68.40
C ALA A 439 35.94 -34.76 -67.28
N GLU A 440 34.82 -35.47 -67.36
CA GLU A 440 33.78 -35.47 -66.32
C GLU A 440 34.33 -35.95 -64.97
N MET A 441 35.21 -36.95 -64.97
CA MET A 441 35.90 -37.46 -63.78
C MET A 441 36.83 -36.42 -63.16
N THR A 442 37.62 -35.70 -63.98
CA THR A 442 38.48 -34.63 -63.46
C THR A 442 37.68 -33.50 -62.84
N ALA A 443 36.52 -33.14 -63.42
CA ALA A 443 35.62 -32.14 -62.86
C ALA A 443 35.00 -32.61 -61.53
N ALA A 444 34.51 -33.86 -61.47
CA ALA A 444 33.96 -34.44 -60.25
C ALA A 444 35.01 -34.52 -59.12
N LYS A 445 36.26 -34.87 -59.45
CA LYS A 445 37.37 -34.90 -58.48
C LYS A 445 37.74 -33.50 -57.97
N ALA A 446 37.70 -32.49 -58.82
CA ALA A 446 37.89 -31.10 -58.39
C ALA A 446 36.76 -30.64 -57.46
N ALA A 447 35.51 -31.00 -57.77
CA ALA A 447 34.35 -30.69 -56.92
C ALA A 447 34.44 -31.39 -55.54
N GLU A 448 34.79 -32.68 -55.51
CA GLU A 448 35.04 -33.43 -54.27
C GLU A 448 36.13 -32.76 -53.41
N THR A 449 37.26 -32.38 -54.03
CA THR A 449 38.36 -31.72 -53.32
C THR A 449 37.91 -30.37 -52.74
N SER A 450 37.15 -29.58 -53.51
CA SER A 450 36.57 -28.32 -53.04
C SER A 450 35.63 -28.53 -51.85
N GLN A 451 34.79 -29.55 -51.90
CA GLN A 451 33.86 -29.88 -50.83
C GLN A 451 34.58 -30.35 -49.57
N GLN A 452 35.64 -31.15 -49.74
CA GLN A 452 36.51 -31.59 -48.65
C GLN A 452 37.17 -30.39 -47.94
N THR A 453 37.67 -29.42 -48.71
CA THR A 453 38.27 -28.20 -48.15
C THR A 453 37.25 -27.35 -47.41
N ALA A 454 36.04 -27.17 -47.96
CA ALA A 454 34.96 -26.46 -47.31
C ALA A 454 34.57 -27.12 -45.98
N LEU A 455 34.46 -28.45 -45.97
CA LEU A 455 34.15 -29.22 -44.77
C LEU A 455 35.22 -29.06 -43.69
N THR A 456 36.51 -29.12 -44.05
CA THR A 456 37.60 -28.90 -43.08
C THR A 456 37.60 -27.49 -42.50
N GLU A 457 37.27 -26.47 -43.30
CA GLU A 457 37.17 -25.09 -42.83
C GLU A 457 35.98 -24.92 -41.89
N LEU A 458 34.84 -25.55 -42.21
CA LEU A 458 33.63 -25.51 -41.42
C LEU A 458 33.79 -26.24 -40.07
N ASP A 459 34.45 -27.40 -40.06
CA ASP A 459 34.82 -28.11 -38.83
C ASP A 459 35.74 -27.24 -37.94
N GLN A 460 36.68 -26.52 -38.55
CA GLN A 460 37.58 -25.62 -37.83
C GLN A 460 36.82 -24.42 -37.23
N GLN A 461 35.87 -23.85 -37.97
CA GLN A 461 34.97 -22.81 -37.47
C GLN A 461 34.08 -23.32 -36.33
N LEU A 462 33.51 -24.53 -36.47
CA LEU A 462 32.70 -25.17 -35.44
C LEU A 462 33.51 -25.36 -34.15
N HIS A 463 34.75 -25.88 -34.25
CA HIS A 463 35.62 -26.06 -33.09
C HIS A 463 35.86 -24.74 -32.34
N VAL A 464 36.15 -23.65 -33.07
CA VAL A 464 36.34 -22.32 -32.48
C VAL A 464 35.06 -21.83 -31.79
N VAL A 465 33.88 -22.02 -32.40
CA VAL A 465 32.60 -21.63 -31.80
C VAL A 465 32.28 -22.48 -30.57
N GLN A 466 32.55 -23.78 -30.59
CA GLN A 466 32.36 -24.68 -29.44
C GLN A 466 33.27 -24.29 -28.26
N GLU A 467 34.51 -23.90 -28.53
CA GLU A 467 35.41 -23.38 -27.50
C GLU A 467 34.90 -22.04 -26.91
N GLN A 468 34.32 -21.18 -27.75
CA GLN A 468 33.65 -19.97 -27.28
C GLN A 468 32.39 -20.27 -26.44
N VAL A 469 31.60 -21.29 -26.82
CA VAL A 469 30.43 -21.72 -26.04
C VAL A 469 30.86 -22.25 -24.67
N THR A 470 31.87 -23.11 -24.61
CA THR A 470 32.33 -23.69 -23.34
C THR A 470 32.90 -22.63 -22.40
N THR A 471 33.73 -21.72 -22.90
CA THR A 471 34.28 -20.60 -22.11
C THR A 471 33.19 -19.66 -21.60
N LYS A 472 32.21 -19.29 -22.44
CA LYS A 472 31.05 -18.47 -22.03
C LYS A 472 30.17 -19.19 -21.02
N GLN A 473 29.96 -20.49 -21.17
CA GLN A 473 29.17 -21.30 -20.25
C GLN A 473 29.85 -21.39 -18.86
N GLN A 474 31.16 -21.58 -18.81
CA GLN A 474 31.93 -21.52 -17.56
C GLN A 474 31.81 -20.16 -16.88
N ALA A 475 31.97 -19.06 -17.64
CA ALA A 475 31.80 -17.71 -17.11
C ALA A 475 30.38 -17.47 -16.56
N TRP A 476 29.36 -18.00 -17.24
CA TRP A 476 27.97 -17.93 -16.78
C TRP A 476 27.78 -18.69 -15.45
N TYR A 477 28.28 -19.92 -15.32
CA TYR A 477 28.20 -20.68 -14.07
C TYR A 477 28.89 -19.97 -12.90
N GLN A 478 30.08 -19.41 -13.12
CA GLN A 478 30.79 -18.64 -12.08
C GLN A 478 29.98 -17.41 -11.62
N LYS A 479 29.33 -16.70 -12.55
CA LYS A 479 28.48 -15.55 -12.22
C LYS A 479 27.20 -15.96 -11.50
N LEU A 480 26.58 -17.05 -11.92
CA LEU A 480 25.41 -17.62 -11.25
C LEU A 480 25.74 -18.04 -9.82
N GLU A 481 26.88 -18.70 -9.60
CA GLU A 481 27.33 -19.10 -8.27
C GLU A 481 27.56 -17.88 -7.36
N GLN A 482 28.25 -16.85 -7.87
CA GLN A 482 28.43 -15.58 -7.14
C GLN A 482 27.09 -14.97 -6.73
N PHE A 483 26.13 -14.91 -7.66
CA PHE A 483 24.79 -14.41 -7.40
C PHE A 483 24.06 -15.23 -6.32
N GLN A 484 24.12 -16.57 -6.41
CA GLN A 484 23.49 -17.45 -5.42
C GLN A 484 24.13 -17.30 -4.03
N GLN A 485 25.46 -17.19 -3.93
CA GLN A 485 26.16 -16.95 -2.66
C GLN A 485 25.77 -15.60 -2.03
N LEU A 486 25.71 -14.53 -2.83
CA LEU A 486 25.26 -13.21 -2.39
C LEU A 486 23.80 -13.23 -1.93
N LYS A 487 22.92 -13.90 -2.67
CA LYS A 487 21.51 -14.04 -2.33
C LYS A 487 21.31 -14.85 -1.05
N ALA A 488 22.02 -15.97 -0.90
CA ALA A 488 21.99 -16.78 0.31
C ALA A 488 22.53 -16.01 1.52
N ARG A 489 23.63 -15.26 1.36
CA ARG A 489 24.17 -14.39 2.42
C ARG A 489 23.18 -13.29 2.80
N TYR A 490 22.52 -12.67 1.84
CA TYR A 490 21.48 -11.67 2.09
C TYR A 490 20.30 -12.29 2.87
N GLN A 491 19.79 -13.44 2.42
CA GLN A 491 18.70 -14.14 3.10
C GLN A 491 19.10 -14.57 4.51
N SER A 492 20.29 -15.13 4.69
CA SER A 492 20.82 -15.51 6.00
C SER A 492 20.98 -14.30 6.92
N LEU A 493 21.54 -13.17 6.46
CA LEU A 493 21.65 -11.96 7.27
C LEU A 493 20.27 -11.42 7.65
N LYS A 494 19.32 -11.43 6.71
CA LYS A 494 17.93 -11.01 6.94
C LYS A 494 17.25 -11.91 7.98
N GLU A 495 17.37 -13.23 7.83
CA GLU A 495 16.84 -14.20 8.78
C GLU A 495 17.50 -14.06 10.15
N VAL A 496 18.83 -13.94 10.23
CA VAL A 496 19.53 -13.74 11.52
C VAL A 496 19.00 -12.50 12.25
N THR A 497 18.71 -11.41 11.53
CA THR A 497 18.11 -10.20 12.11
C THR A 497 16.63 -10.34 12.47
N GLU A 498 15.82 -11.04 11.66
CA GLU A 498 14.36 -11.15 11.87
C GLU A 498 13.97 -12.29 12.83
N ASP A 499 14.77 -13.35 12.90
CA ASP A 499 14.50 -14.54 13.70
C ASP A 499 15.22 -14.55 15.05
N HIS A 500 15.95 -13.48 15.41
CA HIS A 500 16.74 -13.40 16.64
C HIS A 500 17.62 -14.64 16.84
N SER A 501 18.24 -15.16 15.77
CA SER A 501 18.94 -16.46 15.76
C SER A 501 20.13 -16.54 16.73
N GLY A 502 20.67 -15.41 17.17
CA GLY A 502 21.74 -15.33 18.18
C GLY A 502 21.26 -15.37 19.64
N PHE A 503 19.95 -15.37 19.87
CA PHE A 503 19.34 -15.36 21.19
C PHE A 503 19.02 -16.77 21.68
N TYR A 504 19.01 -16.97 23.00
CA TYR A 504 18.60 -18.23 23.61
C TYR A 504 17.20 -18.65 23.14
N GLN A 505 16.97 -19.96 23.04
CA GLN A 505 15.74 -20.55 22.50
C GLN A 505 14.45 -19.95 23.10
N GLY A 506 14.42 -19.71 24.41
CA GLY A 506 13.25 -19.13 25.07
C GLY A 506 13.00 -17.66 24.69
N VAL A 507 14.07 -16.88 24.51
CA VAL A 507 13.97 -15.47 24.11
C VAL A 507 13.50 -15.38 22.66
N ARG A 508 14.11 -16.19 21.78
CA ARG A 508 13.72 -16.30 20.37
C ARG A 508 12.25 -16.72 20.19
N ALA A 509 11.79 -17.69 20.96
CA ALA A 509 10.41 -18.19 20.88
C ALA A 509 9.36 -17.11 21.21
N VAL A 510 9.71 -16.22 22.15
CA VAL A 510 8.82 -15.21 22.71
C VAL A 510 8.85 -13.91 21.89
N LEU A 511 9.99 -13.57 21.29
CA LEU A 511 10.13 -12.41 20.39
C LEU A 511 9.87 -12.73 18.91
N SER A 512 9.61 -14.00 18.58
CA SER A 512 9.32 -14.40 17.20
C SER A 512 8.08 -13.69 16.66
N PRO A 513 8.11 -13.12 15.45
CA PRO A 513 6.97 -12.46 14.82
C PRO A 513 5.73 -13.36 14.68
N LYS A 514 5.93 -14.69 14.73
CA LYS A 514 4.87 -15.70 14.63
C LYS A 514 4.06 -15.85 15.93
N ASN A 515 4.62 -15.45 17.08
CA ASN A 515 4.02 -15.59 18.39
C ASN A 515 3.77 -14.21 18.98
N LYS A 516 2.62 -13.61 18.66
CA LYS A 516 2.25 -12.30 19.23
C LYS A 516 1.82 -12.47 20.69
N ILE A 517 2.71 -12.10 21.60
CA ILE A 517 2.42 -11.97 23.02
C ILE A 517 2.40 -10.48 23.34
N ASP A 518 1.23 -9.97 23.70
CA ASP A 518 1.04 -8.54 23.99
C ASP A 518 1.81 -8.11 25.24
N GLY A 519 2.36 -6.89 25.20
CA GLY A 519 3.09 -6.27 26.32
C GLY A 519 4.59 -6.57 26.38
N LEU A 520 5.13 -7.24 25.36
CA LEU A 520 6.59 -7.42 25.17
C LEU A 520 7.16 -6.27 24.34
N ILE A 521 8.24 -5.65 24.83
CA ILE A 521 8.86 -4.48 24.20
C ILE A 521 10.01 -4.91 23.27
N GLY A 522 10.86 -5.84 23.73
CA GLY A 522 12.00 -6.33 22.96
C GLY A 522 13.10 -6.90 23.84
N ALA A 523 14.16 -7.44 23.24
CA ALA A 523 15.36 -7.82 23.99
C ALA A 523 16.23 -6.60 24.29
N VAL A 524 16.99 -6.63 25.40
CA VAL A 524 17.90 -5.55 25.79
C VAL A 524 18.85 -5.15 24.65
N ALA A 525 19.40 -6.11 23.90
CA ALA A 525 20.28 -5.85 22.76
C ALA A 525 19.63 -5.01 21.64
N ASP A 526 18.33 -5.16 21.43
CA ASP A 526 17.60 -4.41 20.39
C ASP A 526 17.22 -3.00 20.87
N LEU A 527 17.20 -2.79 22.20
CA LEU A 527 16.73 -1.56 22.84
C LEU A 527 17.87 -0.60 23.23
N LEU A 528 19.12 -1.04 23.15
CA LEU A 528 20.30 -0.24 23.45
C LEU A 528 20.97 0.30 22.19
N HIS A 529 21.22 1.60 22.14
CA HIS A 529 22.02 2.22 21.08
C HIS A 529 23.42 2.57 21.62
N VAL A 530 24.40 1.74 21.24
CA VAL A 530 25.78 1.82 21.74
C VAL A 530 26.71 2.42 20.68
N PRO A 531 27.50 3.46 20.99
CA PRO A 531 28.53 3.98 20.09
C PRO A 531 29.56 2.90 19.73
N THR A 532 30.02 2.86 18.47
CA THR A 532 30.93 1.81 17.95
C THR A 532 32.20 1.62 18.79
N GLN A 533 32.71 2.70 19.38
CA GLN A 533 33.90 2.71 20.24
C GLN A 533 33.70 1.96 21.58
N LEU A 534 32.45 1.83 22.04
CA LEU A 534 32.08 1.24 23.33
C LEU A 534 31.45 -0.15 23.19
N GLN A 535 31.18 -0.60 21.96
CA GLN A 535 30.42 -1.82 21.68
C GLN A 535 31.03 -3.06 22.36
N PHE A 536 32.35 -3.25 22.23
CA PHE A 536 33.05 -4.38 22.86
C PHE A 536 32.96 -4.34 24.39
N ALA A 537 33.11 -3.16 25.01
CA ALA A 537 33.06 -3.03 26.46
C ALA A 537 31.66 -3.33 27.02
N ILE A 538 30.61 -2.83 26.37
CA ILE A 538 29.21 -3.08 26.76
C ILE A 538 28.84 -4.55 26.55
N GLU A 539 29.27 -5.16 25.46
CA GLU A 539 29.02 -6.58 25.18
C GLU A 539 29.67 -7.49 26.24
N GLN A 540 30.90 -7.20 26.65
CA GLN A 540 31.59 -7.98 27.68
C GLN A 540 30.95 -7.85 29.07
N VAL A 541 30.46 -6.65 29.42
CA VAL A 541 29.84 -6.41 30.74
C VAL A 541 28.45 -7.04 30.82
N LEU A 542 27.61 -6.83 29.80
CA LEU A 542 26.24 -7.30 29.82
C LEU A 542 26.12 -8.79 29.46
N GLY A 543 26.96 -9.32 28.58
CA GLY A 543 27.00 -10.74 28.22
C GLY A 543 25.60 -11.31 27.91
N SER A 544 25.19 -12.33 28.67
CA SER A 544 23.86 -12.96 28.51
C SER A 544 22.68 -12.06 28.87
N GLN A 545 22.93 -10.96 29.61
CA GLN A 545 21.89 -10.00 29.98
C GLN A 545 21.37 -9.19 28.79
N LEU A 546 22.17 -9.07 27.71
CA LEU A 546 21.74 -8.50 26.44
C LEU A 546 20.53 -9.24 25.84
N GLN A 547 20.33 -10.50 26.21
CA GLN A 547 19.26 -11.35 25.70
C GLN A 547 18.01 -11.33 26.59
N GLN A 548 18.00 -10.58 27.69
CA GLN A 548 16.83 -10.48 28.56
C GLN A 548 15.72 -9.69 27.87
N VAL A 549 14.47 -10.06 28.11
CA VAL A 549 13.30 -9.48 27.42
C VAL A 549 12.65 -8.44 28.32
N VAL A 550 12.51 -7.22 27.83
CA VAL A 550 11.81 -6.14 28.54
C VAL A 550 10.32 -6.21 28.22
N CYS A 551 9.49 -6.07 29.25
CA CYS A 551 8.03 -6.09 29.13
C CYS A 551 7.39 -4.94 29.92
N GLU A 552 6.18 -4.54 29.52
CA GLU A 552 5.47 -3.40 30.10
C GLU A 552 5.14 -3.61 31.58
N ASP A 553 4.67 -4.82 31.94
CA ASP A 553 4.25 -5.17 33.28
C ASP A 553 4.51 -6.65 33.62
N THR A 554 4.28 -7.00 34.89
CA THR A 554 4.43 -8.37 35.38
C THR A 554 3.43 -9.33 34.73
N ALA A 555 2.23 -8.88 34.38
CA ALA A 555 1.22 -9.72 33.74
C ALA A 555 1.67 -10.18 32.34
N SER A 556 2.35 -9.30 31.60
CA SER A 556 2.91 -9.59 30.28
C SER A 556 4.09 -10.57 30.38
N ALA A 557 4.92 -10.44 31.42
CA ALA A 557 5.97 -11.43 31.72
C ALA A 557 5.37 -12.81 32.05
N GLU A 558 4.31 -12.86 32.87
CA GLU A 558 3.64 -14.12 33.23
C GLU A 558 3.05 -14.82 32.01
N LYS A 559 2.35 -14.07 31.12
CA LYS A 559 1.84 -14.62 29.85
C LYS A 559 2.96 -15.23 28.99
N ALA A 560 4.10 -14.55 28.89
CA ALA A 560 5.24 -15.04 28.11
C ALA A 560 5.88 -16.29 28.76
N ILE A 561 5.95 -16.34 30.08
CA ILE A 561 6.43 -17.52 30.83
C ILE A 561 5.48 -18.71 30.64
N ASP A 562 4.17 -18.48 30.71
CA ASP A 562 3.18 -19.54 30.54
C ASP A 562 3.19 -20.09 29.11
N PHE A 563 3.35 -19.22 28.12
CA PHE A 563 3.59 -19.63 26.74
C PHE A 563 4.82 -20.56 26.62
N LEU A 564 5.96 -20.16 27.19
CA LEU A 564 7.17 -20.97 27.18
C LEU A 564 6.99 -22.32 27.88
N LYS A 565 6.24 -22.36 28.99
CA LYS A 565 5.93 -23.59 29.74
C LYS A 565 5.02 -24.54 28.96
N GLN A 566 3.94 -24.02 28.38
CA GLN A 566 2.96 -24.81 27.61
C GLN A 566 3.61 -25.47 26.40
N GLN A 567 4.45 -24.72 25.69
CA GLN A 567 5.12 -25.17 24.47
C GLN A 567 6.48 -25.83 24.72
N ARG A 568 6.97 -25.82 25.97
CA ARG A 568 8.29 -26.34 26.38
C ARG A 568 9.45 -25.74 25.58
N LEU A 569 9.41 -24.43 25.32
CA LEU A 569 10.34 -23.72 24.42
C LEU A 569 11.57 -23.11 25.11
N GLY A 570 11.92 -23.60 26.31
CA GLY A 570 13.13 -23.17 27.03
C GLY A 570 12.85 -22.09 28.09
N ARG A 571 13.86 -21.28 28.39
CA ARG A 571 13.83 -20.26 29.45
C ARG A 571 14.22 -18.89 28.89
N ALA A 572 13.58 -17.85 29.39
CA ALA A 572 13.92 -16.45 29.16
C ALA A 572 13.80 -15.70 30.49
N THR A 573 14.64 -14.68 30.67
CA THR A 573 14.54 -13.77 31.81
C THR A 573 13.81 -12.52 31.35
N PHE A 574 12.78 -12.13 32.09
CA PHE A 574 11.93 -10.99 31.79
C PHE A 574 12.20 -9.85 32.77
N LEU A 575 12.17 -8.62 32.26
CA LEU A 575 12.42 -7.38 32.98
C LEU A 575 11.17 -6.49 32.91
N PRO A 576 10.21 -6.63 33.85
CA PRO A 576 8.99 -5.84 33.83
C PRO A 576 9.27 -4.41 34.31
N LEU A 577 8.85 -3.43 33.51
CA LEU A 577 9.06 -2.01 33.84
C LEU A 577 8.39 -1.60 35.15
N THR A 578 7.28 -2.25 35.52
CA THR A 578 6.55 -1.97 36.77
C THR A 578 7.28 -2.40 38.05
N THR A 579 8.18 -3.38 37.99
CA THR A 579 8.80 -3.97 39.19
C THR A 579 10.31 -3.83 39.27
N ILE A 580 10.99 -3.64 38.12
CA ILE A 580 12.44 -3.49 38.10
C ILE A 580 12.86 -2.21 38.83
N ARG A 581 13.85 -2.32 39.72
CA ARG A 581 14.42 -1.19 40.46
C ARG A 581 15.79 -0.87 39.90
N ALA A 582 16.00 0.43 39.64
CA ALA A 582 17.31 0.94 39.29
C ALA A 582 18.33 0.57 40.39
N TYR A 583 19.49 0.10 39.95
CA TYR A 583 20.64 -0.08 40.83
C TYR A 583 21.64 1.04 40.53
N HIS A 584 22.17 1.68 41.56
CA HIS A 584 23.19 2.71 41.38
C HIS A 584 24.49 2.22 42.00
N VAL A 585 25.57 2.43 41.27
CA VAL A 585 26.93 2.18 41.78
C VAL A 585 27.13 3.02 43.04
N ASP A 586 27.61 2.38 44.12
CA ASP A 586 27.87 3.05 45.39
C ASP A 586 28.82 4.25 45.20
N SER A 587 28.50 5.37 45.87
CA SER A 587 29.21 6.63 45.69
C SER A 587 30.70 6.56 46.02
N ARG A 588 31.10 5.69 46.96
CA ARG A 588 32.52 5.48 47.31
C ARG A 588 33.26 4.70 46.23
N VAL A 589 32.60 3.71 45.63
CA VAL A 589 33.14 2.93 44.50
C VAL A 589 33.31 3.84 43.30
N LEU A 590 32.31 4.69 43.01
CA LEU A 590 32.36 5.66 41.91
C LEU A 590 33.51 6.66 42.07
N GLN A 591 33.68 7.25 43.28
CA GLN A 591 34.78 8.18 43.56
C GLN A 591 36.15 7.53 43.39
N THR A 592 36.29 6.26 43.79
CA THR A 592 37.54 5.51 43.62
C THR A 592 37.82 5.22 42.14
N ALA A 593 36.80 4.82 41.39
CA ALA A 593 36.91 4.53 39.96
C ALA A 593 37.24 5.80 39.14
N GLN A 594 36.69 6.95 39.51
CA GLN A 594 36.97 8.24 38.86
C GLN A 594 38.45 8.67 38.97
N GLN A 595 39.17 8.20 39.99
CA GLN A 595 40.60 8.48 40.17
C GLN A 595 41.50 7.54 39.36
N ALA A 596 40.95 6.46 38.78
CA ALA A 596 41.71 5.51 37.97
C ALA A 596 41.95 6.06 36.55
N THR A 597 43.18 5.95 36.07
CA THR A 597 43.55 6.29 34.70
C THR A 597 42.82 5.40 33.70
N GLY A 598 42.06 5.99 32.77
CA GLY A 598 41.27 5.28 31.76
C GLY A 598 39.78 5.15 32.10
N PHE A 599 39.30 5.74 33.20
CA PHE A 599 37.88 5.83 33.50
C PHE A 599 37.16 6.75 32.49
N VAL A 600 36.12 6.23 31.84
CA VAL A 600 35.31 6.98 30.86
C VAL A 600 33.97 7.41 31.47
N GLY A 601 33.32 6.53 32.24
CA GLY A 601 32.01 6.79 32.82
C GLY A 601 31.27 5.49 33.18
N VAL A 602 30.06 5.64 33.74
CA VAL A 602 29.15 4.52 33.98
C VAL A 602 28.45 4.15 32.68
N ALA A 603 28.39 2.86 32.34
CA ALA A 603 27.81 2.36 31.10
C ALA A 603 26.42 2.93 30.79
N SER A 604 25.52 2.98 31.78
CA SER A 604 24.16 3.53 31.66
C SER A 604 24.09 5.03 31.33
N ALA A 605 25.19 5.77 31.49
CA ALA A 605 25.31 7.18 31.12
C ALA A 605 26.02 7.39 29.76
N LEU A 606 26.62 6.35 29.20
CA LEU A 606 27.41 6.39 27.96
C LEU A 606 26.68 5.81 26.73
N ILE A 607 25.55 5.15 26.95
CA ILE A 607 24.72 4.53 25.90
C ILE A 607 23.37 5.24 25.80
N LYS A 608 22.74 5.21 24.62
CA LYS A 608 21.42 5.82 24.37
C LYS A 608 20.32 4.76 24.45
N TYR A 609 19.18 5.09 25.06
CA TYR A 609 18.00 4.23 25.20
C TYR A 609 16.74 5.09 25.51
N ASP A 610 15.54 4.52 25.36
CA ASP A 610 14.28 5.19 25.75
C ASP A 610 14.23 5.40 27.26
N THR A 611 13.91 6.62 27.71
CA THR A 611 13.77 6.97 29.14
C THR A 611 12.86 6.04 29.94
N LYS A 612 11.85 5.41 29.31
CA LYS A 612 11.00 4.40 29.97
C LYS A 612 11.78 3.18 30.44
N LEU A 613 12.91 2.89 29.79
CA LEU A 613 13.81 1.79 30.09
C LEU A 613 14.87 2.15 31.14
N LYS A 614 14.88 3.37 31.68
CA LYS A 614 15.93 3.85 32.60
C LYS A 614 16.19 2.88 33.76
N ASN A 615 15.13 2.42 34.44
CA ASN A 615 15.29 1.50 35.56
C ASN A 615 15.85 0.14 35.13
N VAL A 616 15.59 -0.30 33.90
CA VAL A 616 16.17 -1.52 33.34
C VAL A 616 17.65 -1.31 33.05
N VAL A 617 18.01 -0.24 32.35
CA VAL A 617 19.39 0.02 31.95
C VAL A 617 20.29 0.36 33.13
N GLU A 618 19.77 0.98 34.18
CA GLU A 618 20.52 1.20 35.43
C GLU A 618 20.58 -0.07 36.31
N HIS A 619 19.67 -1.02 36.15
CA HIS A 619 19.72 -2.28 36.87
C HIS A 619 20.79 -3.24 36.32
N LEU A 620 20.97 -3.23 35.00
CA LEU A 620 21.96 -3.98 34.24
C LEU A 620 23.36 -3.36 34.41
#